data_AF-A0A7X7ADA0-F1
#
_entry.id   AF-A0A7X7ADA0-F1
#
_cell.length_a   1.000
_cell.length_b   1.000
_cell.length_c   1.000
_cell.angle_alpha   90.00
_cell.angle_beta   90.00
_cell.angle_gamma   90.00
#
_symmetry.space_group_name_H-M   'P 1'
#
loop_
_entity.id
_entity.type
_entity.pdbx_description
1 polymer ?
#
loop_
_entity_poly.entity_id
_entity_poly.type
_entity_poly.pdbx_seq_one_letter_code
_entity_poly.pdbx_strand_id
1 'polypeptide(L)' 'DREQMERVLLTLPIEDLDELKNEDKGINLECQFCGEHYFFDEDQIDTLIERIKNGKNI' A
#
# COMPACT_ATOMS: atom_id res chain seq x y z
N ASP A 1 11.67 -4.29 5.40
CA ASP A 1 11.46 -3.11 6.29
C ASP A 1 10.28 -2.31 5.76
N ARG A 2 9.52 -1.60 6.63
CA ARG A 2 8.20 -1.02 6.30
C ARG A 2 8.22 -0.12 5.05
N GLU A 3 9.26 0.70 4.89
CA GLU A 3 9.43 1.55 3.70
C GLU A 3 9.52 0.75 2.38
N GLN A 4 10.12 -0.45 2.39
CA GLN A 4 10.14 -1.29 1.19
C GLN A 4 8.73 -1.77 0.83
N MET A 5 7.92 -2.11 1.83
CA MET A 5 6.54 -2.53 1.61
C MET A 5 5.70 -1.38 1.06
N GLU A 6 5.89 -0.15 1.56
CA GLU A 6 5.26 1.04 0.97
C GLU A 6 5.65 1.22 -0.50
N ARG A 7 6.93 1.03 -0.84
CA ARG A 7 7.38 1.10 -2.25
C ARG A 7 6.72 0.04 -3.12
N VAL A 8 6.50 -1.18 -2.61
CA VAL A 8 5.76 -2.22 -3.34
C VAL A 8 4.32 -1.77 -3.58
N LEU A 9 3.64 -1.24 -2.57
CA LEU A 9 2.27 -0.73 -2.71
C LEU A 9 2.18 0.43 -3.72
N LEU A 10 3.19 1.30 -3.78
CA LEU A 10 3.25 2.39 -4.76
C LEU A 10 3.39 1.91 -6.21
N THR A 11 3.77 0.64 -6.45
CA THR A 11 3.81 0.06 -7.79
C THR A 11 2.47 -0.56 -8.23
N LEU A 12 1.54 -0.75 -7.29
CA LEU A 12 0.23 -1.30 -7.60
C LEU A 12 -0.67 -0.26 -8.27
N PRO A 13 -1.58 -0.69 -9.15
CA PRO A 13 -2.69 0.13 -9.62
C PRO A 13 -3.49 0.72 -8.45
N ILE A 14 -4.04 1.92 -8.64
CA ILE A 14 -4.93 2.56 -7.65
C ILE A 14 -6.18 1.70 -7.41
N GLU A 15 -6.70 1.06 -8.46
CA GLU A 15 -7.84 0.13 -8.36
C GLU A 15 -7.55 -1.04 -7.42
N ASP A 16 -6.39 -1.69 -7.53
CA ASP A 16 -5.95 -2.74 -6.60
C ASP A 16 -5.83 -2.22 -5.16
N LEU A 17 -5.29 -1.02 -4.96
CA LEU A 17 -5.18 -0.41 -3.63
C LEU A 17 -6.56 -0.09 -3.02
N ASP A 18 -7.51 0.39 -3.85
CA ASP A 18 -8.89 0.66 -3.43
C ASP A 18 -9.65 -0.64 -3.13
N GLU A 19 -9.47 -1.71 -3.90
CA GLU A 19 -10.05 -3.02 -3.60
C GLU A 19 -9.53 -3.55 -2.27
N LEU A 20 -8.21 -3.54 -2.09
CA LEU A 20 -7.58 -4.00 -0.86
C LEU A 20 -7.98 -3.18 0.37
N LYS A 21 -8.18 -1.86 0.23
CA LYS A 21 -8.72 -1.02 1.31
C LYS A 21 -10.11 -1.46 1.75
N ASN A 22 -10.96 -1.82 0.79
CA ASN A 22 -12.38 -2.12 1.03
C ASN A 22 -12.64 -3.55 1.54
N GLU A 23 -11.80 -4.52 1.18
CA GLU A 23 -12.04 -5.93 1.56
C GLU A 23 -11.67 -6.23 3.03
N ASP A 24 -10.61 -5.62 3.56
CA ASP A 24 -10.03 -6.02 4.87
C ASP A 24 -9.86 -4.87 5.89
N LYS A 25 -10.46 -3.69 5.65
CA LYS A 25 -10.24 -2.46 6.46
C LYS A 25 -8.76 -2.07 6.56
N GLY A 26 -8.00 -2.35 5.51
CA GLY A 26 -6.56 -2.19 5.47
C GLY A 26 -5.87 -3.32 4.71
N ILE A 27 -4.56 -3.19 4.57
CA ILE A 27 -3.70 -4.15 3.88
C ILE A 27 -2.77 -4.79 4.90
N ASN A 28 -2.74 -6.12 4.95
CA ASN A 28 -1.73 -6.86 5.69
C ASN A 28 -0.72 -7.50 4.73
N LEU A 29 0.49 -6.96 4.68
CA LEU A 29 1.57 -7.46 3.83
C LEU A 29 2.51 -8.36 4.62
N GLU A 30 2.67 -9.60 4.18
CA GLU A 30 3.71 -10.49 4.68
C GLU A 30 4.99 -10.34 3.84
N CYS A 31 6.12 -10.09 4.51
CA CYS A 31 7.42 -10.07 3.85
C CYS A 31 7.92 -11.50 3.63
N GLN A 32 8.00 -11.95 2.38
CA GLN A 32 8.46 -13.31 2.03
C GLN A 32 9.91 -13.62 2.40
N PHE A 33 10.73 -12.61 2.72
CA PHE A 33 12.13 -12.79 3.08
C PHE A 33 12.35 -12.96 4.58
N CYS A 34 11.58 -12.25 5.41
CA CYS A 34 11.76 -12.27 6.87
C CYS A 34 10.54 -12.79 7.64
N GLY A 35 9.39 -12.99 6.99
CA GLY A 35 8.14 -13.47 7.61
C GLY A 35 7.40 -12.41 8.44
N GLU A 36 7.88 -11.16 8.45
CA GLU A 36 7.25 -10.07 9.20
C GLU A 36 6.00 -9.57 8.51
N HIS A 37 5.00 -9.19 9.31
CA HIS A 37 3.72 -8.68 8.84
C HIS A 37 3.67 -7.15 8.99
N TYR A 38 3.25 -6.47 7.93
CA TYR A 38 3.14 -5.03 7.87
C TYR A 38 1.70 -4.66 7.56
N PHE A 39 1.02 -4.16 8.59
CA PHE A 39 -0.34 -3.65 8.45
C PHE A 39 -0.33 -2.17 8.02
N PHE A 40 -1.16 -1.86 7.02
CA PHE A 40 -1.47 -0.53 6.55
C PHE A 40 -2.97 -0.28 6.71
N ASP A 41 -3.33 0.76 7.45
CA ASP A 41 -4.73 1.15 7.63
C ASP A 41 -5.27 1.94 6.42
N GLU A 42 -6.57 2.22 6.44
CA GLU A 42 -7.26 2.96 5.39
C GLU A 42 -6.65 4.35 5.15
N ASP A 43 -6.29 5.08 6.20
CA ASP A 43 -5.71 6.43 6.11
C ASP A 43 -4.32 6.41 5.44
N GLN A 44 -3.52 5.40 5.74
CA GLN A 44 -2.21 5.17 5.13
C GLN A 44 -2.36 4.81 3.66
N ILE A 45 -3.34 3.98 3.30
CA ILE A 45 -3.62 3.62 1.91
C ILE A 45 -4.10 4.85 1.14
N ASP A 46 -4.99 5.66 1.70
CA ASP A 46 -5.44 6.90 1.09
C ASP A 46 -4.27 7.86 0.85
N THR A 47 -3.34 7.96 1.80
CA THR A 47 -2.11 8.74 1.63
C THR A 47 -1.24 8.22 0.48
N LEU A 48 -1.14 6.90 0.32
CA LEU A 48 -0.41 6.28 -0.81
C LEU A 48 -1.08 6.56 -2.15
N ILE A 49 -2.40 6.45 -2.21
CA ILE A 49 -3.20 6.75 -3.41
C ILE A 49 -3.02 8.23 -3.80
N GLU A 50 -3.11 9.15 -2.85
CA GLU A 50 -2.88 10.58 -3.10
C GLU A 50 -1.46 10.84 -3.58
N ARG A 51 -0.44 10.15 -3.03
CA ARG A 51 0.93 10.23 -3.52
C ARG A 51 1.06 9.77 -4.96
N ILE A 52 0.39 8.68 -5.36
CA ILE A 52 0.41 8.18 -6.75
C ILE A 52 -0.27 9.18 -7.69
N LYS A 53 -1.43 9.73 -7.30
CA LYS A 53 -2.16 10.73 -8.09
C LYS A 53 -1.36 12.01 -8.28
N ASN A 54 -0.71 12.49 -7.22
CA ASN A 54 0.11 13.72 -7.26
C ASN A 54 1.51 13.49 -7.87
N GLY A 55 2.03 12.26 -7.82
CA GLY A 55 3.35 11.87 -8.32
C GLY A 55 3.40 11.51 -9.80
N LYS A 56 2.26 11.49 -10.51
CA LYS A 56 2.19 11.16 -11.96
C LYS A 56 2.77 12.23 -12.90
N ASN A 57 3.56 13.18 -12.38
CA ASN A 57 4.28 14.23 -13.10
C ASN A 57 5.82 14.05 -13.02
N ILE A 58 6.33 12.85 -13.31
CA ILE A 58 7.77 12.65 -13.59
C ILE A 58 7.94 11.80 -14.84
#